data_AF-A0A1Y3BW87-F1
#
_entry.id   AF-A0A1Y3BW87-F1
#
_cell.length_a   1.000
_cell.length_b   1.000
_cell.length_c   1.000
_cell.angle_alpha   90.00
_cell.angle_beta   90.00
_cell.angle_gamma   90.00
#
_symmetry.space_group_name_H-M   'P 1'
#
loop_
_entity.id
_entity.type
_entity.pdbx_description
1 polymer ?
#
loop_
_entity_poly.entity_id
_entity_poly.type
_entity_poly.pdbx_seq_one_letter_code
_entity_poly.pdbx_strand_id
1 'polypeptide(L)'
;MTIASNSVAEFQNLLIDPLGKFLAISDEIGGLVKEQCKLVGKALNAQLDFLRLASQSQKPADSKLLELLRPTSDLITQIIVRIYDQFFDILYTNNVFIFLIQSIRDKNRKDEHFNLLSSVAEGIAALGWVSVIPTPAPYIKEMVDSAQFYTNKVLIAYKDKNAKLVQWAKLWIEFLGQLQQYVRRNHTTGLVWNAKGNALNGATTTGLPPPPPPP
;
A
#
# COMPACT_ATOMS: atom_id res chain seq x y z
N MET A 1 1.12 -6.23 24.51
CA MET A 1 1.11 -6.11 23.04
C MET A 1 0.02 -5.12 22.65
N THR A 2 0.30 -4.09 21.85
CA THR A 2 -0.71 -3.07 21.50
C THR A 2 -1.54 -3.52 20.29
N ILE A 3 -2.74 -2.95 20.10
CA ILE A 3 -3.58 -3.19 18.90
C ILE A 3 -2.77 -2.92 17.62
N ALA A 4 -1.95 -1.87 17.62
CA ALA A 4 -1.10 -1.53 16.49
C ALA A 4 -0.02 -2.59 16.19
N SER A 5 0.56 -3.22 17.22
CA SER A 5 1.52 -4.32 17.03
C SER A 5 0.86 -5.59 16.48
N ASN A 6 -0.37 -5.90 16.89
CA ASN A 6 -1.11 -7.05 16.36
C ASN A 6 -1.48 -6.83 14.88
N SER A 7 -1.88 -5.61 14.52
CA SER A 7 -2.17 -5.23 13.13
C SER A 7 -0.96 -5.49 12.20
N VAL A 8 0.24 -5.12 12.63
CA VAL A 8 1.48 -5.37 11.84
C VAL A 8 1.70 -6.86 11.59
N ALA A 9 1.45 -7.72 12.58
CA ALA A 9 1.59 -9.18 12.41
C ALA A 9 0.54 -9.75 11.46
N GLU A 10 -0.70 -9.29 11.53
CA GLU A 10 -1.75 -9.68 10.58
C GLU A 10 -1.39 -9.27 9.14
N PHE A 11 -0.84 -8.07 8.95
CA PHE A 11 -0.39 -7.62 7.62
C PHE A 11 0.79 -8.46 7.11
N GLN A 12 1.74 -8.84 7.96
CA GLN A 12 2.82 -9.76 7.59
C GLN A 12 2.28 -11.10 7.09
N ASN A 13 1.26 -11.65 7.76
CA ASN A 13 0.63 -12.89 7.32
C ASN A 13 -0.02 -12.76 5.92
N LEU A 14 -0.61 -11.59 5.61
CA LEU A 14 -1.10 -11.30 4.25
C LEU A 14 0.02 -11.31 3.20
N LEU A 15 1.22 -10.83 3.56
CA LEU A 15 2.36 -10.81 2.64
C LEU A 15 2.96 -12.20 2.43
N ILE A 16 2.98 -13.02 3.47
CA ILE A 16 3.60 -14.36 3.43
C ILE A 16 2.72 -15.34 2.64
N ASP A 17 1.44 -15.44 2.96
CA ASP A 17 0.58 -16.50 2.41
C ASP A 17 -0.25 -16.03 1.19
N PRO A 18 -1.27 -15.15 1.32
CA PRO A 18 -2.08 -14.70 0.18
C PRO A 18 -1.26 -14.06 -0.93
N LEU A 19 -0.42 -13.07 -0.60
CA LEU A 19 0.44 -12.40 -1.58
C LEU A 19 1.52 -13.35 -2.10
N GLY A 20 2.14 -14.15 -1.21
CA GLY A 20 3.18 -15.10 -1.60
C GLY A 20 2.70 -16.08 -2.67
N LYS A 21 1.49 -16.63 -2.51
CA LYS A 21 0.83 -17.47 -3.52
C LYS A 21 0.64 -16.74 -4.85
N PHE A 22 0.13 -15.50 -4.80
CA PHE A 22 -0.07 -14.66 -6.00
C PHE A 22 1.26 -14.35 -6.73
N LEU A 23 2.31 -14.01 -6.00
CA LEU A 23 3.62 -13.72 -6.59
C LEU A 23 4.27 -14.97 -7.19
N ALA A 24 4.16 -16.13 -6.54
CA ALA A 24 4.70 -17.38 -7.05
C ALA A 24 4.09 -17.76 -8.40
N ILE A 25 2.75 -17.69 -8.53
CA ILE A 25 2.11 -17.98 -9.82
C ILE A 25 2.41 -16.91 -10.88
N SER A 26 2.63 -15.65 -10.49
CA SER A 26 3.06 -14.59 -11.40
C SER A 26 4.45 -14.84 -11.96
N ASP A 27 5.36 -15.37 -11.12
CA ASP A 27 6.71 -15.77 -11.53
C ASP A 27 6.68 -16.90 -12.57
N GLU A 28 5.76 -17.85 -12.42
CA GLU A 28 5.56 -18.94 -13.38
C GLU A 28 4.95 -18.50 -14.72
N ILE A 29 4.17 -17.41 -14.74
CA ILE A 29 3.64 -16.82 -15.98
C ILE A 29 4.77 -16.11 -16.73
N GLY A 30 5.67 -15.42 -16.01
CA GLY A 30 6.82 -14.75 -16.60
C GLY A 30 6.45 -13.45 -17.31
N GLY A 31 7.37 -12.99 -18.18
CA GLY A 31 7.22 -11.77 -18.97
C GLY A 31 6.89 -10.52 -18.14
N LEU A 32 6.08 -9.63 -18.72
CA LEU A 32 5.66 -8.39 -18.08
C LEU A 32 4.80 -8.61 -16.83
N VAL A 33 4.06 -9.73 -16.76
CA VAL A 33 3.24 -10.07 -15.59
C VAL A 33 4.13 -10.28 -14.37
N LYS A 34 5.21 -11.04 -14.51
CA LYS A 34 6.24 -11.22 -13.47
C LYS A 34 6.87 -9.89 -13.07
N GLU A 35 7.29 -9.08 -14.03
CA GLU A 35 7.94 -7.79 -13.75
C GLU A 35 7.03 -6.85 -12.97
N GLN A 36 5.77 -6.74 -13.39
CA GLN A 36 4.77 -5.92 -12.72
C GLN A 36 4.46 -6.42 -11.31
N CYS A 37 4.26 -7.73 -11.13
CA CYS A 37 3.94 -8.32 -9.84
C CYS A 37 5.12 -8.25 -8.86
N LYS A 38 6.37 -8.28 -9.35
CA LYS A 38 7.55 -8.02 -8.52
C LYS A 38 7.52 -6.62 -7.90
N LEU A 39 7.01 -5.63 -8.63
CA LEU A 39 6.81 -4.27 -8.08
C LEU A 39 5.69 -4.24 -7.04
N VAL A 40 4.62 -5.01 -7.21
CA VAL A 40 3.55 -5.16 -6.20
C VAL A 40 4.14 -5.67 -4.88
N GLY A 41 4.98 -6.70 -4.93
CA GLY A 41 5.68 -7.21 -3.75
C GLY A 41 6.53 -6.16 -3.05
N LYS A 42 7.26 -5.32 -3.82
CA LYS A 42 8.04 -4.21 -3.25
C LYS A 42 7.15 -3.14 -2.61
N ALA A 43 6.05 -2.77 -3.26
CA ALA A 43 5.11 -1.78 -2.74
C ALA A 43 4.49 -2.20 -1.40
N LEU A 44 4.10 -3.48 -1.30
CA LEU A 44 3.51 -4.03 -0.09
C LEU A 44 4.51 -4.22 1.06
N ASN A 45 5.77 -4.55 0.77
CA ASN A 45 6.83 -4.53 1.78
C ASN A 45 7.08 -3.12 2.30
N ALA A 46 7.11 -2.11 1.42
CA ALA A 46 7.20 -0.71 1.85
C ALA A 46 6.00 -0.32 2.72
N GLN A 47 4.78 -0.76 2.38
CA GLN A 47 3.60 -0.53 3.21
C GLN A 47 3.67 -1.25 4.58
N LEU A 48 4.29 -2.43 4.66
CA LEU A 48 4.56 -3.07 5.95
C LEU A 48 5.51 -2.24 6.82
N ASP A 49 6.58 -1.70 6.24
CA ASP A 49 7.51 -0.84 6.98
C ASP A 49 6.83 0.46 7.44
N PHE A 50 5.93 1.01 6.63
CA PHE A 50 5.08 2.13 7.00
C PHE A 50 4.17 1.79 8.20
N LEU A 51 3.50 0.64 8.16
CA LEU A 51 2.64 0.17 9.26
C LEU A 51 3.43 -0.07 10.54
N ARG A 52 4.65 -0.63 10.44
CA ARG A 52 5.57 -0.76 11.57
C ARG A 52 5.91 0.60 12.18
N LEU A 53 6.25 1.57 11.34
CA LEU A 53 6.56 2.92 11.79
C LEU A 53 5.35 3.58 12.48
N ALA A 54 4.16 3.50 11.87
CA ALA A 54 2.92 3.99 12.46
C ALA A 54 2.59 3.31 13.81
N SER A 55 2.87 2.00 13.93
CA SER A 55 2.65 1.24 15.17
C SER A 55 3.58 1.64 16.32
N GLN A 56 4.66 2.36 16.03
CA GLN A 56 5.64 2.83 16.99
C GLN A 56 5.58 4.35 17.20
N SER A 57 4.75 5.05 16.44
CA SER A 57 4.77 6.51 16.36
C SER A 57 3.43 7.14 16.72
N GLN A 58 3.49 8.34 17.28
CA GLN A 58 2.32 9.21 17.40
C GLN A 58 1.93 9.77 16.03
N LYS A 59 0.62 10.02 15.83
CA LYS A 59 0.12 10.64 14.60
C LYS A 59 0.76 12.04 14.43
N PRO A 60 1.41 12.34 13.29
CA PRO A 60 1.90 13.68 13.00
C PRO A 60 0.73 14.68 12.82
N ALA A 61 0.99 15.97 13.06
CA ALA A 61 -0.01 17.02 12.88
C ALA A 61 -0.49 17.14 11.42
N ASP A 62 -1.78 17.43 11.20
CA ASP A 62 -2.43 17.39 9.88
C ASP A 62 -1.83 18.38 8.85
N SER A 63 -1.33 19.54 9.30
CA SER A 63 -0.62 20.51 8.44
C SER A 63 0.68 19.93 7.86
N LYS A 64 1.36 19.09 8.63
CA LYS A 64 2.59 18.42 8.24
C LYS A 64 2.30 17.25 7.31
N LEU A 65 1.18 16.55 7.50
CA LEU A 65 0.75 15.47 6.60
C LEU A 65 0.49 15.98 5.17
N LEU A 66 -0.13 17.16 5.01
CA LEU A 66 -0.37 17.77 3.69
C LEU A 66 0.90 18.34 3.04
N GLU A 67 1.83 18.87 3.82
CA GLU A 67 3.15 19.32 3.35
C GLU A 67 4.03 18.14 2.93
N LEU A 68 3.90 17.00 3.61
CA LEU A 68 4.55 15.72 3.30
C LEU A 68 3.97 14.99 2.08
N LEU A 69 2.75 15.34 1.64
CA LEU A 69 2.10 14.76 0.45
C LEU A 69 2.40 15.55 -0.84
N ARG A 70 3.19 16.62 -0.77
CA ARG A 70 3.18 17.67 -1.79
C ARG A 70 4.12 17.55 -3.01
N PRO A 71 5.15 16.70 -3.14
CA PRO A 71 5.95 16.75 -4.35
C PRO A 71 5.34 15.87 -5.46
N THR A 72 4.43 16.50 -6.22
CA THR A 72 4.16 16.17 -7.62
C THR A 72 4.63 17.33 -8.49
N SER A 73 5.92 17.64 -8.49
CA SER A 73 6.61 18.26 -9.63
C SER A 73 8.11 18.27 -9.36
N ASP A 74 8.85 18.05 -10.45
CA ASP A 74 10.28 18.26 -10.63
C ASP A 74 11.18 17.11 -10.15
N LEU A 75 11.63 16.33 -11.14
CA LEU A 75 12.74 15.38 -11.00
C LEU A 75 13.95 16.10 -10.38
N ILE A 76 14.56 15.44 -9.39
CA ILE A 76 15.84 15.77 -8.72
C ILE A 76 15.72 16.83 -7.61
N THR A 77 15.76 16.38 -6.35
CA THR A 77 16.61 17.02 -5.31
C THR A 77 17.09 15.96 -4.33
N GLN A 78 18.06 15.16 -4.77
CA GLN A 78 19.11 14.72 -3.86
C GLN A 78 19.70 15.99 -3.22
N ILE A 79 19.76 16.06 -1.88
CA ILE A 79 20.59 16.96 -1.02
C ILE A 79 19.86 17.77 0.09
N ILE A 80 18.52 17.95 0.11
CA ILE A 80 17.87 18.71 1.22
C ILE A 80 17.15 17.85 2.30
N VAL A 81 16.96 16.56 2.08
CA VAL A 81 16.14 15.70 2.96
C VAL A 81 17.00 14.73 3.77
N ARG A 82 17.87 15.23 4.67
CA ARG A 82 18.60 14.37 5.62
C ARG A 82 18.15 14.49 7.08
N ILE A 83 17.13 15.30 7.36
CA ILE A 83 16.69 15.60 8.73
C ILE A 83 15.18 15.36 8.96
N TYR A 84 14.38 15.15 7.91
CA TYR A 84 12.95 14.77 7.94
C TYR A 84 12.72 13.76 6.82
N ASP A 85 12.17 12.56 6.89
CA ASP A 85 11.56 11.75 7.94
C ASP A 85 11.42 10.37 7.27
N GLN A 86 11.86 9.26 7.89
CA GLN A 86 11.79 7.90 7.31
C GLN A 86 10.39 7.55 6.78
N PHE A 87 9.37 8.17 7.36
CA PHE A 87 7.98 8.11 6.94
C PHE A 87 7.74 8.64 5.50
N PHE A 88 8.39 9.73 5.12
CA PHE A 88 8.26 10.38 3.80
C PHE A 88 8.85 9.52 2.69
N ASP A 89 10.04 8.97 2.91
CA ASP A 89 10.69 8.09 1.93
C ASP A 89 9.85 6.83 1.66
N ILE A 90 9.24 6.24 2.70
CA ILE A 90 8.41 5.04 2.57
C ILE A 90 7.11 5.34 1.81
N LEU A 91 6.43 6.44 2.13
CA LEU A 91 5.19 6.82 1.45
C LEU A 91 5.45 7.24 -0.01
N TYR A 92 6.52 8.00 -0.26
CA TYR A 92 6.95 8.35 -1.61
C TYR A 92 7.30 7.10 -2.42
N THR A 93 8.07 6.18 -1.83
CA THR A 93 8.43 4.90 -2.45
C THR A 93 7.20 4.07 -2.81
N ASN A 94 6.19 3.99 -1.93
CA ASN A 94 4.94 3.29 -2.21
C ASN A 94 4.21 3.89 -3.43
N ASN A 95 4.10 5.22 -3.49
CA ASN A 95 3.48 5.91 -4.62
C ASN A 95 4.27 5.76 -5.93
N VAL A 96 5.60 5.78 -5.88
CA VAL A 96 6.45 5.51 -7.05
C VAL A 96 6.20 4.11 -7.61
N PHE A 97 6.07 3.09 -6.75
CA PHE A 97 5.77 1.74 -7.22
C PHE A 97 4.38 1.63 -7.86
N ILE A 98 3.36 2.29 -7.30
CA ILE A 98 2.02 2.38 -7.91
C ILE A 98 2.13 2.93 -9.34
N PHE A 99 2.84 4.04 -9.52
CA PHE A 99 3.03 4.65 -10.83
C PHE A 99 3.78 3.73 -11.81
N LEU A 100 4.86 3.08 -11.36
CA LEU A 100 5.63 2.16 -12.21
C LEU A 100 4.78 0.96 -12.66
N ILE A 101 3.97 0.41 -11.75
CA ILE A 101 3.04 -0.70 -12.03
C ILE A 101 2.02 -0.29 -13.09
N GLN A 102 1.45 0.91 -12.99
CA GLN A 102 0.52 1.46 -13.97
C GLN A 102 1.19 1.72 -15.33
N SER A 103 2.42 2.24 -15.31
CA SER A 103 3.20 2.53 -16.51
C SER A 103 3.50 1.27 -17.33
N ILE A 104 3.74 0.12 -16.69
CA ILE A 104 3.95 -1.15 -17.40
C ILE A 104 2.73 -1.49 -18.27
N ARG A 105 1.52 -1.40 -17.73
CA ARG A 105 0.29 -1.60 -18.53
C ARG A 105 0.19 -0.57 -19.64
N ASP A 106 0.37 0.72 -19.33
CA ASP A 106 0.10 1.81 -20.26
C ASP A 106 1.01 1.79 -21.49
N LYS A 107 2.26 1.35 -21.33
CA LYS A 107 3.24 1.18 -22.41
C LYS A 107 3.03 -0.09 -23.24
N ASN A 108 2.27 -1.06 -22.74
CA ASN A 108 2.15 -2.40 -23.33
C ASN A 108 0.69 -2.75 -23.69
N ARG A 109 -0.04 -1.80 -24.30
CA ARG A 109 -1.47 -1.95 -24.66
C ARG A 109 -1.80 -3.09 -25.64
N LYS A 110 -0.80 -3.61 -26.35
CA LYS A 110 -0.95 -4.70 -27.33
C LYS A 110 -0.50 -6.07 -26.79
N ASP A 111 -0.05 -6.12 -25.53
CA ASP A 111 0.41 -7.36 -24.92
C ASP A 111 -0.73 -8.36 -24.74
N GLU A 112 -0.45 -9.65 -24.93
CA GLU A 112 -1.48 -10.70 -24.80
C GLU A 112 -2.04 -10.80 -23.37
N HIS A 113 -1.23 -10.43 -22.37
CA HIS A 113 -1.60 -10.40 -20.95
C HIS A 113 -2.13 -9.03 -20.52
N PHE A 114 -2.55 -8.15 -21.45
CA PHE A 114 -3.01 -6.80 -21.12
C PHE A 114 -4.10 -6.75 -20.03
N ASN A 115 -5.03 -7.72 -20.01
CA ASN A 115 -6.05 -7.77 -18.96
C ASN A 115 -5.48 -8.13 -17.58
N LEU A 116 -4.43 -8.95 -17.50
CA LEU A 116 -3.73 -9.23 -16.25
C LEU A 116 -3.02 -7.95 -15.79
N LEU A 117 -2.27 -7.31 -16.69
CA LEU A 117 -1.56 -6.06 -16.41
C LEU A 117 -2.52 -4.95 -15.95
N SER A 118 -3.72 -4.91 -16.54
CA SER A 118 -4.78 -3.98 -16.17
C SER A 118 -5.38 -4.26 -14.81
N SER A 119 -5.67 -5.52 -14.47
CA SER A 119 -6.18 -5.87 -13.15
C SER A 119 -5.23 -5.48 -12.01
N VAL A 120 -3.92 -5.60 -12.21
CA VAL A 120 -2.92 -5.21 -11.20
C VAL A 120 -2.83 -3.69 -11.12
N ALA A 121 -2.76 -3.00 -12.25
CA ALA A 121 -2.60 -1.55 -12.31
C ALA A 121 -3.80 -0.76 -11.74
N GLU A 122 -5.01 -1.30 -11.86
CA GLU A 122 -6.20 -0.75 -11.19
C GLU A 122 -6.24 -1.16 -9.71
N GLY A 123 -5.99 -2.43 -9.40
CA GLY A 123 -6.11 -2.95 -8.03
C GLY A 123 -5.06 -2.40 -7.06
N ILE A 124 -3.85 -2.07 -7.54
CA ILE A 124 -2.76 -1.58 -6.69
C ILE A 124 -3.07 -0.23 -6.03
N ALA A 125 -4.00 0.54 -6.60
CA ALA A 125 -4.46 1.78 -5.98
C ALA A 125 -5.04 1.55 -4.57
N ALA A 126 -5.47 0.31 -4.24
CA ALA A 126 -5.88 -0.07 -2.89
C ALA A 126 -4.87 0.31 -1.81
N LEU A 127 -3.56 0.35 -2.11
CA LEU A 127 -2.53 0.74 -1.14
C LEU A 127 -2.68 2.19 -0.64
N GLY A 128 -3.39 3.06 -1.38
CA GLY A 128 -3.70 4.43 -0.98
C GLY A 128 -4.59 4.56 0.26
N TRP A 129 -5.16 3.46 0.77
CA TRP A 129 -6.07 3.46 1.92
C TRP A 129 -5.49 4.11 3.17
N VAL A 130 -4.17 4.11 3.34
CA VAL A 130 -3.47 4.69 4.50
C VAL A 130 -3.70 6.20 4.67
N SER A 131 -4.10 6.87 3.59
CA SER A 131 -4.43 8.30 3.56
C SER A 131 -5.95 8.55 3.48
N VAL A 132 -6.78 7.51 3.52
CA VAL A 132 -8.24 7.61 3.37
C VAL A 132 -8.91 7.60 4.73
N ILE A 133 -9.73 8.63 4.96
CA ILE A 133 -10.62 8.75 6.11
C ILE A 133 -11.98 9.26 5.63
N PRO A 134 -13.09 8.93 6.30
CA PRO A 134 -13.21 7.97 7.39
C PRO A 134 -13.48 6.54 6.90
N THR A 135 -13.42 6.27 5.59
CA THR A 135 -13.92 5.03 4.98
C THR A 135 -12.86 4.29 4.13
N PRO A 136 -11.72 3.87 4.71
CA PRO A 136 -10.66 3.20 3.95
C PRO A 136 -11.05 1.82 3.41
N ALA A 137 -11.87 1.04 4.13
CA ALA A 137 -12.31 -0.27 3.65
C ALA A 137 -13.32 -0.21 2.48
N PRO A 138 -14.30 0.73 2.45
CA PRO A 138 -15.05 1.04 1.24
C PRO A 138 -14.18 1.47 0.06
N TYR A 139 -13.17 2.33 0.27
CA TYR A 139 -12.23 2.71 -0.78
C TYR A 139 -11.52 1.50 -1.40
N ILE A 140 -10.98 0.59 -0.58
CA ILE A 140 -10.35 -0.65 -1.09
C ILE A 140 -11.35 -1.49 -1.90
N LYS A 141 -12.64 -1.50 -1.53
CA LYS A 141 -13.66 -2.24 -2.27
C LYS A 141 -13.79 -1.75 -3.71
N GLU A 142 -13.78 -0.44 -3.91
CA GLU A 142 -13.85 0.15 -5.25
C GLU A 142 -12.64 -0.27 -6.08
N MET A 143 -11.44 -0.32 -5.49
CA MET A 143 -10.23 -0.78 -6.17
C MET A 143 -10.29 -2.29 -6.50
N VAL A 144 -10.85 -3.10 -5.61
CA VAL A 144 -11.14 -4.53 -5.86
C VAL A 144 -12.09 -4.67 -7.05
N ASP A 145 -13.15 -3.87 -7.12
CA ASP A 145 -14.15 -3.94 -8.19
C ASP A 145 -13.56 -3.53 -9.54
N SER A 146 -12.71 -2.49 -9.56
CA SER A 146 -11.94 -2.10 -10.74
C SER A 146 -11.00 -3.20 -11.22
N ALA A 147 -10.27 -3.86 -10.31
CA ALA A 147 -9.44 -5.02 -10.65
C ALA A 147 -10.30 -6.19 -11.17
N GLN A 148 -11.45 -6.44 -10.53
CA GLN A 148 -12.36 -7.53 -10.84
C GLN A 148 -12.92 -7.43 -12.26
N PHE A 149 -13.18 -6.21 -12.75
CA PHE A 149 -13.61 -6.00 -14.13
C PHE A 149 -12.66 -6.65 -15.14
N TYR A 150 -11.35 -6.51 -14.94
CA TYR A 150 -10.34 -7.09 -15.83
C TYR A 150 -10.11 -8.58 -15.57
N THR A 151 -10.09 -9.02 -14.30
CA THR A 151 -9.96 -10.44 -14.00
C THR A 151 -11.15 -11.25 -14.51
N ASN A 152 -12.36 -10.69 -14.53
CA ASN A 152 -13.53 -11.32 -15.17
C ASN A 152 -13.29 -11.61 -16.65
N LYS A 153 -12.64 -10.69 -17.38
CA LYS A 153 -12.26 -10.93 -18.79
C LYS A 153 -11.25 -12.07 -18.92
N VAL A 154 -10.29 -12.16 -17.99
CA VAL A 154 -9.33 -13.29 -17.92
C VAL A 154 -10.07 -14.60 -17.67
N LEU A 155 -10.98 -14.64 -16.69
CA LEU A 155 -11.78 -15.82 -16.38
C LEU A 155 -12.58 -16.28 -17.60
N ILE A 156 -13.24 -15.37 -18.31
CA ILE A 156 -14.00 -15.69 -19.52
C ILE A 156 -13.08 -16.22 -20.63
N ALA A 157 -11.94 -15.58 -20.86
CA ALA A 157 -11.04 -15.93 -21.96
C ALA A 157 -10.33 -17.29 -21.73
N TYR A 158 -10.06 -17.65 -20.48
CA TYR A 158 -9.15 -18.76 -20.14
C TYR A 158 -9.76 -19.89 -19.29
N LYS A 159 -11.04 -19.82 -18.86
CA LYS A 159 -11.69 -20.83 -17.99
C LYS A 159 -11.45 -22.29 -18.40
N ASP A 160 -11.44 -22.57 -19.71
CA ASP A 160 -11.29 -23.92 -20.27
C ASP A 160 -9.99 -24.08 -21.08
N LYS A 161 -9.08 -23.10 -21.01
CA LYS A 161 -7.88 -23.03 -21.85
C LYS A 161 -6.58 -22.96 -21.06
N ASN A 162 -6.60 -22.23 -19.94
CA ASN A 162 -5.41 -22.03 -19.14
C ASN A 162 -5.78 -21.87 -17.65
N ALA A 163 -5.76 -22.99 -16.93
CA ALA A 163 -6.08 -23.03 -15.51
C ALA A 163 -5.14 -22.14 -14.66
N LYS A 164 -3.89 -21.96 -15.09
CA LYS A 164 -2.92 -21.11 -14.37
C LYS A 164 -3.36 -19.65 -14.38
N LEU A 165 -3.77 -19.12 -15.54
CA LEU A 165 -4.24 -17.73 -15.64
C LEU A 165 -5.55 -17.49 -14.88
N VAL A 166 -6.43 -18.50 -14.86
CA VAL A 166 -7.66 -18.49 -14.06
C VAL A 166 -7.35 -18.46 -12.57
N GLN A 167 -6.41 -19.29 -12.11
CA GLN A 167 -5.98 -19.32 -10.72
C GLN A 167 -5.30 -18.01 -10.32
N TRP A 168 -4.43 -17.47 -11.17
CA TRP A 168 -3.76 -16.19 -10.97
C TRP A 168 -4.78 -15.05 -10.73
N ALA A 169 -5.81 -14.99 -11.57
CA ALA A 169 -6.86 -13.98 -11.48
C ALA A 169 -7.66 -14.09 -10.17
N LYS A 170 -7.93 -15.30 -9.69
CA LYS A 170 -8.63 -15.54 -8.42
C LYS A 170 -7.76 -15.13 -7.22
N LEU A 171 -6.49 -15.53 -7.21
CA LEU A 171 -5.55 -15.21 -6.13
C LEU A 171 -5.36 -13.70 -5.96
N TRP A 172 -5.33 -12.94 -7.07
CA TRP A 172 -5.20 -11.48 -7.01
C TRP A 172 -6.38 -10.83 -6.28
N ILE A 173 -7.61 -11.20 -6.66
CA ILE A 173 -8.83 -10.69 -6.04
C ILE A 173 -8.96 -11.13 -4.59
N GLU A 174 -8.62 -12.39 -4.31
CA GLU A 174 -8.62 -12.93 -2.96
C GLU A 174 -7.69 -12.12 -2.05
N PHE A 175 -6.46 -11.85 -2.50
CA PHE A 175 -5.52 -11.01 -1.77
C PHE A 175 -6.09 -9.61 -1.47
N LEU A 176 -6.64 -8.91 -2.47
CA LEU A 176 -7.21 -7.58 -2.28
C LEU A 176 -8.43 -7.61 -1.33
N GLY A 177 -9.25 -8.66 -1.41
CA GLY A 177 -10.35 -8.89 -0.47
C GLY A 177 -9.88 -9.11 0.96
N GLN A 178 -8.80 -9.85 1.16
CA GLN A 178 -8.20 -10.04 2.49
C GLN A 178 -7.57 -8.74 3.02
N LEU A 179 -6.94 -7.93 2.17
CA LEU A 179 -6.47 -6.59 2.51
C LEU A 179 -7.63 -5.71 2.99
N GLN A 180 -8.77 -5.73 2.28
CA GLN A 180 -9.98 -5.01 2.69
C GLN A 180 -10.44 -5.43 4.09
N GLN A 181 -10.50 -6.74 4.35
CA GLN A 181 -10.93 -7.28 5.64
C GLN A 181 -9.96 -6.86 6.76
N TYR A 182 -8.66 -6.94 6.51
CA TYR A 182 -7.63 -6.46 7.44
C TYR A 182 -7.84 -4.99 7.80
N VAL A 183 -8.04 -4.11 6.81
CA VAL A 183 -8.25 -2.68 7.04
C VAL A 183 -9.57 -2.43 7.79
N ARG A 184 -10.64 -3.16 7.45
CA ARG A 184 -11.92 -3.03 8.16
C ARG A 184 -11.79 -3.36 9.65
N ARG A 185 -11.02 -4.40 10.00
CA ARG A 185 -10.82 -4.85 11.38
C ARG A 185 -9.87 -3.95 12.18
N ASN A 186 -8.77 -3.54 11.56
CA ASN A 186 -7.67 -2.90 12.29
C ASN A 186 -7.59 -1.38 12.11
N HIS A 187 -8.21 -0.84 11.05
CA HIS A 187 -8.07 0.54 10.60
C HIS A 187 -9.42 1.13 10.15
N THR A 188 -10.47 0.87 10.92
CA THR A 188 -11.88 1.07 10.54
C THR A 188 -12.19 2.48 10.02
N THR A 189 -11.67 3.52 10.68
CA THR A 189 -11.91 4.93 10.32
C THR A 189 -10.67 5.63 9.75
N GLY A 190 -9.61 4.88 9.49
CA GLY A 190 -8.32 5.41 9.06
C GLY A 190 -7.16 4.63 9.66
N LEU A 191 -5.95 4.96 9.21
CA LEU A 191 -4.71 4.41 9.75
C LEU A 191 -4.64 4.64 11.28
N VAL A 192 -4.35 3.56 12.02
CA VAL A 192 -4.24 3.59 13.48
C VAL A 192 -2.78 3.77 13.85
N TRP A 193 -2.52 4.85 14.57
CA TRP A 193 -1.22 5.21 15.11
C TRP A 193 -1.10 4.79 16.57
N ASN A 194 0.13 4.73 17.08
CA ASN A 194 0.36 4.49 18.51
C ASN A 194 0.36 5.81 19.28
N ALA A 195 -0.72 6.08 20.01
CA ALA A 195 -0.85 7.28 20.84
C ALA A 195 0.25 7.41 21.92
N LYS A 196 0.88 6.31 22.33
CA LYS A 196 2.03 6.29 23.26
C LYS A 196 3.37 6.07 22.54
N GLY A 197 3.37 6.17 21.22
CA GLY A 197 4.55 5.99 20.39
C GLY A 197 5.54 7.15 20.52
N ASN A 198 6.66 7.01 19.84
CA ASN A 198 7.66 8.05 19.72
C ASN A 198 7.07 9.20 18.88
N ALA A 199 7.43 10.44 19.23
CA ALA A 199 7.24 11.55 18.30
C ALA A 199 8.17 11.34 17.10
N LEU A 200 7.65 11.45 15.88
CA LEU A 200 8.46 11.38 14.65
C LEU A 200 9.45 12.55 14.51
N ASN A 201 9.31 13.58 15.36
CA ASN A 201 10.28 14.64 15.49
C ASN A 201 11.23 14.27 16.64
N GLY A 202 12.54 14.31 16.41
CA GLY A 202 13.59 14.16 17.44
C GLY A 202 13.61 15.29 18.49
N ALA A 203 12.46 15.74 18.97
CA ALA A 203 12.35 16.62 20.12
C ALA A 203 12.40 15.76 21.38
N THR A 204 13.60 15.65 21.96
CA THR A 204 13.76 15.39 23.39
C THR A 204 12.78 16.26 24.16
N THR A 205 11.90 15.64 24.94
CA THR A 205 11.07 16.31 25.93
C THR A 205 11.97 16.88 27.03
N THR A 206 12.59 18.04 26.81
CA THR A 206 13.03 18.89 27.92
C THR A 206 11.77 19.56 28.45
N GLY A 207 11.35 19.16 29.65
CA GLY A 207 10.19 19.71 30.33
C GLY A 207 10.25 21.23 30.36
N LEU A 208 9.27 21.87 29.71
CA LEU A 208 9.02 23.28 29.91
C LEU A 208 8.35 23.44 31.29
N PRO A 209 8.88 24.28 32.19
CA PRO A 209 8.24 24.56 33.46
C PRO A 209 6.89 25.27 33.25
N PRO A 210 5.91 25.07 34.16
CA PRO A 210 4.58 25.65 34.02
C PRO A 210 4.63 27.18 34.02
N PRO A 211 3.73 27.85 33.27
CA PRO A 211 3.68 29.30 33.21
C PRO A 211 3.34 29.90 34.59
N PRO A 212 3.92 31.06 34.94
CA PRO A 212 3.63 31.71 36.22
C PRO A 212 2.16 32.17 36.28
N PRO A 213 1.55 32.19 37.48
CA PRO A 213 0.17 32.62 37.66
C PRO A 213 0.02 34.12 37.36
N PRO A 214 -1.13 34.54 36.79
CA PRO A 214 -1.40 35.94 36.46
C PRO A 214 -1.54 36.83 37.71
N PRO A 215 -1.28 38.15 37.57
CA PRO A 215 -1.35 39.13 38.67
C PRO A 215 -2.78 39.37 39.18
#